data_AF-A0A315Z5Q6-F1
#
_entry.id   AF-A0A315Z5Q6-F1
#
_cell.length_a   1.000
_cell.length_b   1.000
_cell.length_c   1.000
_cell.angle_alpha   90.00
_cell.angle_beta   90.00
_cell.angle_gamma   90.00
#
_symmetry.space_group_name_H-M   'P 1'
#
loop_
_entity.id
_entity.type
_entity.pdbx_description
1 polymer ?
#
loop_
_entity_poly.entity_id
_entity_poly.type
_entity_poly.pdbx_seq_one_letter_code
_entity_poly.pdbx_strand_id
1 'polypeptide(L)'
;MKHKYKYKFIHREECSIQTNILDREFENEFLKITEEGKWIFKQSEEGFAWDGCSPKFSLLGIYFGTPDGVTDEITEKPKTYYASLFHDLVYRNKTVVPISRKESDKIFLLMLRHSKFPLAGLYFFFVRLFGRLYGKWTFKRSQKNIKLISVETPIPNKLKMELSE
;
A
#
# COMPACT_ATOMS: atom_id res chain seq x y z
N MET A 1 9.13 -20.40 -24.59
CA MET A 1 8.76 -20.48 -23.15
C MET A 1 8.55 -19.06 -22.62
N LYS A 2 7.30 -18.63 -22.36
CA LYS A 2 7.00 -17.29 -21.83
C LYS A 2 7.40 -17.24 -20.35
N HIS A 3 8.35 -16.38 -19.99
CA HIS A 3 8.77 -16.22 -18.59
C HIS A 3 7.60 -15.69 -17.73
N LYS A 4 7.33 -16.40 -16.63
CA LYS A 4 6.14 -16.28 -15.76
C LYS A 4 6.41 -15.35 -14.56
N TYR A 5 7.07 -14.21 -14.75
CA TYR A 5 7.26 -13.23 -13.68
C TYR A 5 6.09 -12.23 -13.71
N LYS A 6 4.98 -12.58 -13.08
CA LYS A 6 3.73 -11.79 -13.18
C LYS A 6 3.65 -10.65 -12.16
N TYR A 7 4.30 -10.78 -11.00
CA TYR A 7 4.25 -9.81 -9.91
C TYR A 7 5.60 -9.70 -9.18
N LYS A 8 5.94 -8.48 -8.71
CA LYS A 8 7.21 -8.22 -7.99
C LYS A 8 7.18 -8.66 -6.53
N PHE A 9 6.06 -8.46 -5.84
CA PHE A 9 5.90 -8.71 -4.41
C PHE A 9 4.75 -9.66 -4.15
N ILE A 10 4.87 -10.43 -3.05
CA ILE A 10 3.80 -11.22 -2.46
C ILE A 10 3.82 -10.97 -0.95
N HIS A 11 2.66 -10.69 -0.35
CA HIS A 11 2.51 -10.48 1.10
C HIS A 11 1.49 -11.45 1.66
N ARG A 12 1.79 -12.03 2.82
CA ARG A 12 0.99 -13.08 3.45
C ARG A 12 0.60 -12.75 4.88
N GLU A 13 1.43 -11.99 5.57
CA GLU A 13 1.28 -11.70 6.99
C GLU A 13 0.32 -10.53 7.19
N GLU A 14 -0.41 -10.52 8.30
CA GLU A 14 -1.28 -9.40 8.61
C GLU A 14 -0.48 -8.12 8.83
N CYS A 15 -0.94 -7.02 8.24
CA CYS A 15 -0.45 -5.68 8.56
C CYS A 15 -1.63 -4.71 8.57
N SER A 16 -1.49 -3.60 9.27
CA SER A 16 -2.58 -2.64 9.40
C SER A 16 -2.10 -1.19 9.40
N ILE A 17 -3.00 -0.28 9.09
CA ILE A 17 -2.82 1.15 9.30
C ILE A 17 -4.03 1.71 10.04
N GLN A 18 -3.76 2.65 10.94
CA GLN A 18 -4.81 3.42 11.59
C GLN A 18 -4.92 4.79 10.95
N THR A 19 -6.13 5.19 10.56
CA THR A 19 -6.43 6.49 9.97
C THR A 19 -7.50 7.22 10.77
N ASN A 20 -7.76 8.48 10.46
CA ASN A 20 -8.91 9.21 10.98
C ASN A 20 -10.09 9.27 10.00
N ILE A 21 -10.16 8.33 9.04
CA ILE A 21 -11.28 8.22 8.10
C ILE A 21 -12.31 7.28 8.73
N LEU A 22 -13.32 7.86 9.38
CA LEU A 22 -14.32 7.13 10.15
C LEU A 22 -15.60 6.88 9.35
N ASP A 23 -16.50 6.07 9.92
CA ASP A 23 -17.83 5.75 9.42
C ASP A 23 -17.77 5.06 8.04
N ARG A 24 -16.78 4.19 7.86
CA ARG A 24 -16.51 3.39 6.67
C ARG A 24 -16.40 1.93 7.03
N GLU A 25 -17.11 1.08 6.31
CA GLU A 25 -16.93 -0.36 6.46
C GLU A 25 -16.75 -1.01 5.10
N PHE A 26 -15.77 -1.90 5.01
CA PHE A 26 -15.54 -2.71 3.82
C PHE A 26 -14.78 -3.96 4.20
N GLU A 27 -15.16 -5.10 3.63
CA GLU A 27 -14.39 -6.33 3.78
C GLU A 27 -14.42 -7.14 2.48
N ASN A 28 -13.26 -7.62 2.06
CA ASN A 28 -13.10 -8.64 1.03
C ASN A 28 -12.05 -9.66 1.46
N GLU A 29 -11.53 -10.49 0.55
CA GLU A 29 -10.49 -11.50 0.85
C GLU A 29 -9.22 -10.94 1.50
N PHE A 30 -8.74 -9.76 1.07
CA PHE A 30 -7.42 -9.23 1.44
C PHE A 30 -7.46 -7.95 2.27
N LEU A 31 -8.55 -7.20 2.26
CA LEU A 31 -8.67 -5.88 2.86
C LEU A 31 -9.94 -5.82 3.73
N LYS A 32 -9.75 -5.40 4.97
CA LYS A 32 -10.82 -4.98 5.88
C LYS A 32 -10.63 -3.51 6.26
N ILE A 33 -11.69 -2.72 6.22
CA ILE A 33 -11.75 -1.34 6.71
C ILE A 33 -12.85 -1.31 7.78
N THR A 34 -12.49 -0.88 8.99
CA THR A 34 -13.43 -0.77 10.12
C THR A 34 -13.98 0.64 10.25
N GLU A 35 -15.11 0.79 10.95
CA GLU A 35 -15.76 2.08 11.17
C GLU A 35 -14.87 3.08 11.94
N GLU A 36 -13.94 2.56 12.74
CA GLU A 36 -12.94 3.33 13.49
C GLU A 36 -11.75 3.77 12.62
N GLY A 37 -11.77 3.47 11.33
CA GLY A 37 -10.74 3.91 10.37
C GLY A 37 -9.47 3.06 10.35
N LYS A 38 -9.52 1.83 10.88
CA LYS A 38 -8.43 0.85 10.77
C LYS A 38 -8.54 0.11 9.43
N TRP A 39 -7.45 0.07 8.66
CA TRP A 39 -7.36 -0.72 7.43
C TRP A 39 -6.42 -1.88 7.68
N ILE A 40 -6.89 -3.10 7.44
CA ILE A 40 -6.21 -4.34 7.78
C ILE A 40 -6.03 -5.13 6.50
N PHE A 41 -4.78 -5.46 6.17
CA PHE A 41 -4.48 -6.51 5.23
C PHE A 41 -4.65 -7.85 5.93
N LYS A 42 -5.58 -8.69 5.46
CA LYS A 42 -5.85 -9.98 6.09
C LYS A 42 -4.79 -11.00 5.71
N GLN A 43 -4.38 -11.81 6.68
CA GLN A 43 -3.46 -12.92 6.46
C GLN A 43 -4.02 -13.87 5.38
N SER A 44 -3.16 -14.31 4.47
CA SER A 44 -3.51 -15.23 3.38
C SER A 44 -2.35 -16.18 3.09
N GLU A 45 -2.64 -17.48 3.03
CA GLU A 45 -1.65 -18.50 2.70
C GLU A 45 -1.13 -18.35 1.26
N GLU A 46 -2.03 -18.09 0.32
CA GLU A 46 -1.67 -17.85 -1.08
C GLU A 46 -0.86 -16.55 -1.23
N GLY A 47 -1.26 -15.54 -0.46
CA GLY A 47 -0.65 -14.22 -0.42
C GLY A 47 -1.16 -13.30 -1.53
N PHE A 48 -1.20 -12.01 -1.24
CA PHE A 48 -1.56 -10.99 -2.22
C PHE A 48 -0.34 -10.58 -3.04
N ALA A 49 -0.44 -10.73 -4.36
CA ALA A 49 0.65 -10.42 -5.28
C ALA A 49 0.44 -9.08 -6.01
N TRP A 50 1.45 -8.22 -6.06
CA TRP A 50 1.41 -6.91 -6.75
C TRP A 50 2.81 -6.45 -7.23
N ASP A 51 2.86 -5.37 -8.01
CA ASP A 51 4.08 -4.90 -8.68
C ASP A 51 4.86 -3.81 -7.91
N GLY A 52 4.46 -3.48 -6.68
CA GLY A 52 4.99 -2.31 -5.97
C GLY A 52 4.50 -1.01 -6.59
N CYS A 53 5.33 0.04 -6.55
CA CYS A 53 5.00 1.29 -7.22
C CYS A 53 5.05 1.14 -8.76
N SER A 54 4.00 1.60 -9.44
CA SER A 54 3.88 1.57 -10.91
C SER A 54 4.07 2.96 -11.54
N PRO A 55 4.46 3.07 -12.82
CA PRO A 55 4.66 1.99 -13.79
C PRO A 55 6.01 1.28 -13.65
N LYS A 56 6.01 -0.01 -14.00
CA LYS A 56 7.20 -0.86 -14.12
C LYS A 56 7.06 -1.80 -15.31
N PHE A 57 8.18 -2.23 -15.85
CA PHE A 57 8.27 -3.32 -16.80
C PHE A 57 9.45 -4.22 -16.44
N SER A 58 9.39 -5.48 -16.86
CA SER A 58 10.46 -6.46 -16.66
C SER A 58 11.04 -6.85 -18.01
N LEU A 59 12.37 -6.76 -18.15
CA LEU A 59 13.11 -7.25 -19.29
C LEU A 59 14.21 -8.19 -18.79
N LEU A 60 14.20 -9.44 -19.24
CA LEU A 60 15.14 -10.49 -18.82
C LEU A 60 15.21 -10.69 -17.28
N GLY A 61 14.08 -10.51 -16.59
CA GLY A 61 14.01 -10.63 -15.12
C GLY A 61 14.47 -9.37 -14.36
N ILE A 62 14.92 -8.34 -15.06
CA ILE A 62 15.31 -7.05 -14.46
C ILE A 62 14.12 -6.09 -14.53
N TYR A 63 13.71 -5.57 -13.38
CA TYR A 63 12.64 -4.57 -13.29
C TYR A 63 13.18 -3.16 -13.53
N PHE A 64 12.60 -2.48 -14.53
CA PHE A 64 12.84 -1.08 -14.83
C PHE A 64 11.56 -0.27 -14.58
N GLY A 65 11.72 1.00 -14.21
CA GLY A 65 10.62 1.93 -13.96
C GLY A 65 10.70 2.55 -12.58
N THR A 66 9.56 2.65 -11.91
CA THR A 66 9.42 3.39 -10.65
C THR A 66 10.17 2.68 -9.50
N PRO A 67 11.17 3.31 -8.85
CA PRO A 67 11.90 2.65 -7.76
C PRO A 67 11.00 2.36 -6.54
N ASP A 68 11.31 1.33 -5.76
CA ASP A 68 10.59 1.06 -4.49
C ASP A 68 11.33 1.61 -3.26
N GLY A 69 12.40 2.37 -3.50
CA GLY A 69 13.28 2.88 -2.46
C GLY A 69 14.26 1.84 -1.92
N VAL A 70 15.15 2.30 -1.05
CA VAL A 70 16.06 1.45 -0.28
C VAL A 70 15.27 0.58 0.69
N THR A 71 15.87 -0.51 1.13
CA THR A 71 15.32 -1.36 2.20
C THR A 71 15.21 -0.57 3.50
N ASP A 72 14.08 -0.74 4.18
CA ASP A 72 13.83 -0.23 5.52
C ASP A 72 14.43 -1.20 6.55
N GLU A 73 15.18 -0.68 7.52
CA GLU A 73 15.94 -1.47 8.47
C GLU A 73 15.06 -2.27 9.44
N ILE A 74 13.84 -1.79 9.72
CA ILE A 74 12.92 -2.42 10.68
C ILE A 74 12.14 -3.52 9.99
N THR A 75 11.58 -3.23 8.82
CA THR A 75 10.69 -4.17 8.12
C THR A 75 11.42 -5.10 7.16
N GLU A 76 12.68 -4.81 6.83
CA GLU A 76 13.48 -5.48 5.81
C GLU A 76 12.80 -5.49 4.41
N LYS A 77 11.82 -4.60 4.19
CA LYS A 77 11.14 -4.39 2.91
C LYS A 77 11.56 -3.05 2.29
N PRO A 78 11.42 -2.87 0.97
CA PRO A 78 11.60 -1.55 0.36
C PRO A 78 10.71 -0.49 1.03
N LYS A 79 11.19 0.74 1.18
CA LYS A 79 10.47 1.84 1.86
C LYS A 79 9.06 2.13 1.33
N THR A 80 8.78 1.81 0.07
CA THR A 80 7.44 1.99 -0.51
C THR A 80 6.53 0.76 -0.40
N TYR A 81 7.00 -0.36 0.16
CA TYR A 81 6.33 -1.66 0.13
C TYR A 81 4.91 -1.59 0.69
N TYR A 82 4.74 -1.26 1.98
CA TYR A 82 3.42 -1.19 2.62
C TYR A 82 2.54 -0.07 2.06
N ALA A 83 3.15 1.07 1.71
CA ALA A 83 2.42 2.15 1.07
C ALA A 83 1.80 1.68 -0.26
N SER A 84 2.59 0.99 -1.10
CA SER A 84 2.13 0.46 -2.38
C SER A 84 1.12 -0.68 -2.21
N LEU A 85 1.26 -1.51 -1.17
CA LEU A 85 0.32 -2.59 -0.85
C LEU A 85 -1.09 -2.05 -0.59
N PHE A 86 -1.25 -1.13 0.38
CA PHE A 86 -2.56 -0.57 0.70
C PHE A 86 -3.13 0.27 -0.44
N HIS A 87 -2.27 0.99 -1.18
CA HIS A 87 -2.70 1.73 -2.37
C HIS A 87 -3.27 0.79 -3.44
N ASP A 88 -2.57 -0.32 -3.74
CA ASP A 88 -3.01 -1.30 -4.73
C ASP A 88 -4.28 -2.05 -4.30
N LEU A 89 -4.39 -2.44 -3.02
CA LEU A 89 -5.61 -3.05 -2.46
C LEU A 89 -6.84 -2.16 -2.66
N VAL A 90 -6.72 -0.87 -2.34
CA VAL A 90 -7.82 0.09 -2.54
C VAL A 90 -8.10 0.30 -4.03
N TYR A 91 -7.06 0.43 -4.86
CA TYR A 91 -7.21 0.65 -6.30
C TYR A 91 -7.87 -0.53 -7.03
N ARG A 92 -7.55 -1.77 -6.66
CA ARG A 92 -8.23 -2.97 -7.19
C ARG A 92 -9.71 -2.98 -6.84
N ASN A 93 -10.07 -2.42 -5.68
CA ASN A 93 -11.43 -2.36 -5.18
C ASN A 93 -12.13 -1.01 -5.41
N LYS A 94 -11.57 -0.11 -6.25
CA LYS A 94 -12.02 1.28 -6.45
C LYS A 94 -13.50 1.49 -6.82
N THR A 95 -14.17 0.43 -7.29
CA THR A 95 -15.60 0.47 -7.66
C THR A 95 -16.53 0.13 -6.51
N VAL A 96 -16.03 -0.51 -5.45
CA VAL A 96 -16.82 -1.03 -4.32
C VAL A 96 -16.35 -0.50 -2.96
N VAL A 97 -15.07 -0.15 -2.83
CA VAL A 97 -14.49 0.36 -1.58
C VAL A 97 -15.05 1.76 -1.26
N PRO A 98 -15.46 2.04 -0.01
CA PRO A 98 -16.02 3.33 0.40
C PRO A 98 -14.94 4.39 0.68
N ILE A 99 -13.85 4.33 -0.08
CA ILE A 99 -12.69 5.23 0.01
C ILE A 99 -12.54 5.95 -1.32
N SER A 100 -12.42 7.27 -1.30
CA SER A 100 -12.23 8.04 -2.51
C SER A 100 -10.78 7.96 -3.01
N ARG A 101 -10.59 8.21 -4.30
CA ARG A 101 -9.26 8.35 -4.89
C ARG A 101 -8.36 9.32 -4.12
N LYS A 102 -8.91 10.48 -3.74
CA LYS A 102 -8.18 11.52 -3.02
C LYS A 102 -7.71 11.01 -1.66
N GLU A 103 -8.53 10.23 -0.97
CA GLU A 103 -8.19 9.62 0.31
C GLU A 103 -7.10 8.57 0.14
N SER A 104 -7.26 7.64 -0.81
CA SER A 104 -6.26 6.62 -1.13
C SER A 104 -4.90 7.23 -1.47
N ASP A 105 -4.86 8.20 -2.40
CA ASP A 105 -3.63 8.90 -2.80
C ASP A 105 -2.98 9.64 -1.62
N LYS A 106 -3.80 10.22 -0.72
CA LYS A 106 -3.30 10.96 0.44
C LYS A 106 -2.74 10.02 1.51
N ILE A 107 -3.41 8.90 1.79
CA ILE A 107 -2.90 7.86 2.69
C ILE A 107 -1.59 7.30 2.15
N PHE A 108 -1.49 7.03 0.85
CA PHE A 108 -0.25 6.61 0.20
C PHE A 108 0.90 7.61 0.46
N LEU A 109 0.67 8.91 0.25
CA LEU A 109 1.67 9.94 0.57
C LEU A 109 2.07 9.95 2.05
N LEU A 110 1.10 9.81 2.96
CA LEU A 110 1.36 9.80 4.40
C LEU A 110 2.20 8.58 4.81
N MET A 111 1.92 7.41 4.24
CA MET A 111 2.72 6.20 4.47
C MET A 111 4.14 6.34 3.93
N LEU A 112 4.33 6.91 2.72
CA LEU A 112 5.66 7.19 2.19
C LEU A 112 6.47 8.15 3.08
N ARG A 113 5.81 9.15 3.66
CA ARG A 113 6.45 10.07 4.61
C ARG A 113 6.78 9.38 5.93
N HIS A 114 5.89 8.52 6.40
CA HIS A 114 6.12 7.71 7.59
C HIS A 114 7.37 6.81 7.45
N SER A 115 7.58 6.20 6.28
CA SER A 115 8.79 5.42 5.97
C SER A 115 10.02 6.26 5.60
N LYS A 116 9.96 7.59 5.77
CA LYS A 116 11.04 8.54 5.44
C LYS A 116 11.55 8.36 4.00
N PHE A 117 10.63 8.15 3.05
CA PHE A 117 10.97 8.05 1.63
C PHE A 117 11.13 9.46 1.01
N PRO A 118 12.32 9.83 0.51
CA PRO A 118 12.61 11.21 0.12
C PRO A 118 11.77 11.69 -1.08
N LEU A 119 11.40 10.79 -2.00
CA LEU A 119 10.64 11.13 -3.20
C LEU A 119 9.12 11.05 -3.00
N ALA A 120 8.63 11.04 -1.75
CA ALA A 120 7.21 10.90 -1.44
C ALA A 120 6.32 11.92 -2.17
N GLY A 121 6.76 13.18 -2.24
CA GLY A 121 6.02 14.24 -2.96
C GLY A 121 5.93 14.01 -4.46
N LEU A 122 7.02 13.54 -5.08
CA LEU A 122 7.06 13.24 -6.51
C LEU A 122 6.15 12.06 -6.86
N TYR A 123 6.15 11.01 -6.04
CA TYR A 123 5.29 9.84 -6.23
C TYR A 123 3.83 10.22 -6.08
N PHE A 124 3.51 11.03 -5.07
CA PHE A 124 2.16 11.58 -4.89
C PHE A 124 1.70 12.35 -6.13
N PHE A 125 2.55 13.21 -6.70
CA PHE A 125 2.21 13.96 -7.91
C PHE A 125 1.82 13.02 -9.07
N PHE A 126 2.58 11.97 -9.32
CA PHE A 126 2.28 11.01 -10.38
C PHE A 126 0.99 10.22 -10.15
N VAL A 127 0.72 9.72 -8.93
CA VAL A 127 -0.54 9.01 -8.65
C VAL A 127 -1.76 9.94 -8.80
N ARG A 128 -1.60 11.24 -8.46
CA ARG A 128 -2.64 12.24 -8.66
C ARG A 128 -2.92 12.49 -10.15
N LEU A 129 -1.87 12.56 -10.97
CA LEU A 129 -1.94 12.78 -12.41
C LEU A 129 -2.57 11.57 -13.12
N PHE A 130 -2.01 10.38 -12.96
CA PHE A 130 -2.50 9.16 -13.61
C PHE A 130 -3.85 8.69 -13.08
N GLY A 131 -4.12 8.86 -11.78
CA GLY A 131 -5.41 8.50 -11.19
C GLY A 131 -6.60 9.31 -11.76
N ARG A 132 -6.34 10.49 -12.36
CA ARG A 132 -7.37 11.27 -13.07
C ARG A 132 -7.64 10.73 -14.47
N LEU A 133 -6.64 10.13 -15.13
CA LEU A 133 -6.76 9.58 -16.48
C LEU A 133 -7.45 8.21 -16.51
N TYR A 134 -7.27 7.40 -15.46
CA TYR A 134 -7.75 5.99 -15.41
C TYR A 134 -8.84 5.71 -14.35
N GLY A 135 -9.42 6.76 -13.76
CA GLY A 135 -10.22 6.67 -12.54
C GLY A 135 -11.72 6.44 -12.75
N LYS A 136 -12.17 5.18 -12.85
CA LYS A 136 -13.58 4.79 -12.64
C LYS A 136 -13.85 4.56 -11.14
N TRP A 137 -13.89 5.63 -10.36
CA TRP A 137 -14.17 5.57 -8.91
C TRP A 137 -15.66 5.76 -8.66
N THR A 138 -16.27 4.81 -7.95
CA THR A 138 -17.68 4.92 -7.55
C THR A 138 -17.82 5.86 -6.36
N PHE A 139 -16.89 5.76 -5.40
CA PHE A 139 -16.94 6.52 -4.17
C PHE A 139 -16.32 7.93 -4.30
N LYS A 140 -17.11 8.98 -4.01
CA LYS A 140 -16.71 10.39 -4.24
C LYS A 140 -16.59 11.26 -2.98
N ARG A 141 -17.25 10.90 -1.86
CA ARG A 141 -17.12 11.66 -0.59
C ARG A 141 -15.65 11.61 -0.16
N SER A 142 -15.11 12.73 0.29
CA SER A 142 -13.70 12.79 0.71
C SER A 142 -13.55 13.68 1.93
N GLN A 143 -12.86 13.19 2.94
CA GLN A 143 -12.48 13.97 4.12
C GLN A 143 -11.33 14.93 3.80
N LYS A 144 -11.37 16.16 4.34
CA LYS A 144 -10.33 17.18 4.10
C LYS A 144 -9.05 16.92 4.92
N ASN A 145 -9.21 16.62 6.21
CA ASN A 145 -8.11 16.50 7.16
C ASN A 145 -7.73 15.04 7.39
N ILE A 146 -7.14 14.41 6.39
CA ILE A 146 -6.73 12.99 6.46
C ILE A 146 -5.40 12.89 7.20
N LYS A 147 -5.36 11.99 8.19
CA LYS A 147 -4.18 11.67 8.99
C LYS A 147 -3.95 10.16 9.02
N LEU A 148 -2.68 9.80 9.00
CA LEU A 148 -2.18 8.46 9.32
C LEU A 148 -1.75 8.50 10.79
N ILE A 149 -2.39 7.69 11.62
CA ILE A 149 -2.19 7.66 13.07
C ILE A 149 -1.06 6.68 13.41
N SER A 150 -1.13 5.46 12.88
CA SER A 150 -0.11 4.43 13.07
C SER A 150 -0.04 3.48 11.88
N VAL A 151 1.07 2.75 11.80
CA VAL A 151 1.30 1.65 10.86
C VAL A 151 1.78 0.46 11.70
N GLU A 152 1.08 -0.66 11.61
CA GLU A 152 1.44 -1.92 12.26
C GLU A 152 1.91 -2.89 11.17
N THR A 153 3.20 -3.21 11.17
CA THR A 153 3.78 -4.17 10.22
C THR A 153 4.35 -5.36 10.96
N PRO A 154 4.39 -6.54 10.34
CA PRO A 154 5.14 -7.65 10.88
C PRO A 154 6.60 -7.25 11.07
N ILE A 155 7.12 -7.54 12.26
CA ILE A 155 8.54 -7.39 12.57
C ILE A 155 9.24 -8.69 12.16
N PRO A 156 10.33 -8.63 11.38
CA PRO A 156 11.13 -9.80 11.05
C PRO A 156 11.56 -10.56 12.30
N ASN A 157 11.59 -11.90 12.23
CA ASN A 157 11.96 -12.74 13.37
C ASN A 157 13.34 -12.42 13.94
N LYS A 158 14.26 -11.89 13.13
CA LYS A 158 15.61 -11.49 13.58
C LYS A 158 15.57 -10.41 14.67
N LEU A 159 14.72 -9.39 14.51
CA LEU A 159 14.56 -8.32 15.50
C LEU A 159 13.82 -8.78 16.77
N LYS A 160 12.96 -9.80 16.66
CA LYS A 160 12.25 -10.36 17.82
C LYS A 160 13.20 -11.06 18.79
N MET A 161 14.27 -11.67 18.27
CA MET A 161 15.29 -12.33 19.10
C MET A 161 16.17 -11.31 19.84
N GLU A 162 16.60 -10.23 19.18
CA GLU A 162 17.43 -9.17 19.79
C GLU A 162 16.68 -8.34 20.86
N LEU A 163 15.35 -8.28 20.82
CA LEU A 163 14.52 -7.59 21.82
C LEU A 163 14.12 -8.49 23.01
N SER A 164 14.45 -9.78 22.96
CA SER A 164 14.19 -10.77 24.02
C SER A 164 15.42 -11.12 24.86
N GLU A 165 16.56 -10.51 24.56
CA GLU A 165 17.82 -10.56 25.32
C GLU A 165 17.98 -9.30 26.19
#